data_AF-D4ZKF4-F1
#
_entry.id   AF-D4ZKF4-F1
#
_cell.length_a   1.000
_cell.length_b   1.000
_cell.length_c   1.000
_cell.angle_alpha   90.00
_cell.angle_beta   90.00
_cell.angle_gamma   90.00
#
_symmetry.space_group_name_H-M   'P 1'
#
loop_
_entity.id
_entity.type
_entity.pdbx_description
1 polymer ?
#
loop_
_entity_poly.entity_id
_entity_poly.type
_entity_poly.pdbx_seq_one_letter_code
_entity_poly.pdbx_strand_id
1 'polypeptide(L)'
;MINLRLLTVMGVGGAVAVIAAYRFKSPKNNNDQSINDSARLNLEYLNFDFTSLFFGTDNASAKDTNSVRKPKGLANNNPLNLEAGRDQWQGMKGNDGRFIIFESAFWGIRAAARTLKTYRDKRGLNNVQDIVTRWAPPSDNNPTDKYISFVAKQAGVLASQPLGVADYPRVIAAMIHFENGYNPYEASIVAAATAEGFA
;
A
#
# COMPACT_ATOMS: atom_id res chain seq x y z
N MET A 1 -5.62 2.35 -41.57
CA MET A 1 -7.07 2.27 -41.31
C MET A 1 -7.33 0.97 -40.56
N ILE A 2 -7.81 1.04 -39.31
CA ILE A 2 -8.17 -0.16 -38.54
C ILE A 2 -9.67 -0.02 -38.23
N ASN A 3 -10.46 -0.94 -38.78
CA ASN A 3 -11.90 -1.03 -38.53
C ASN A 3 -12.15 -1.72 -37.19
N LEU A 4 -12.96 -1.09 -36.35
CA LEU A 4 -13.47 -1.65 -35.10
C LEU A 4 -14.83 -2.33 -35.38
N ARG A 5 -15.03 -3.58 -34.94
CA ARG A 5 -16.39 -4.14 -34.80
C ARG A 5 -16.65 -4.40 -33.31
N LEU A 6 -17.58 -3.64 -32.74
CA LEU A 6 -18.17 -3.87 -31.42
C LEU A 6 -19.13 -5.06 -31.52
N LEU A 7 -19.05 -6.02 -30.59
CA LEU A 7 -20.12 -7.00 -30.37
C LEU A 7 -20.81 -6.66 -29.05
N THR A 8 -22.09 -6.27 -29.13
CA THR A 8 -22.95 -6.01 -27.97
C THR A 8 -23.52 -7.32 -27.45
N VAL A 9 -23.51 -7.53 -26.13
CA VAL A 9 -24.42 -8.48 -25.45
C VAL A 9 -25.01 -7.79 -24.22
N MET A 10 -26.35 -7.77 -24.15
CA MET A 10 -27.16 -7.35 -23.00
C MET A 10 -27.18 -8.44 -21.92
N GLY A 11 -27.08 -8.07 -20.64
CA GLY A 11 -27.34 -8.98 -19.52
C GLY A 11 -26.89 -8.45 -18.15
N VAL A 12 -27.87 -7.91 -17.40
CA VAL A 12 -27.97 -7.67 -15.94
C VAL A 12 -26.76 -7.97 -15.04
N GLY A 13 -26.28 -6.91 -14.36
CA GLY A 13 -25.77 -6.96 -12.99
C GLY A 13 -24.30 -7.33 -12.80
N GLY A 14 -23.46 -6.33 -12.50
CA GLY A 14 -22.09 -6.51 -12.01
C GLY A 14 -21.03 -6.12 -13.04
N ALA A 15 -20.25 -5.10 -12.73
CA ALA A 15 -19.20 -4.57 -13.60
C ALA A 15 -18.19 -5.66 -14.00
N VAL A 16 -18.05 -5.90 -15.30
CA VAL A 16 -17.02 -6.74 -15.91
C VAL A 16 -15.91 -5.83 -16.44
N ALA A 17 -14.67 -6.05 -16.03
CA ALA A 17 -13.50 -5.42 -16.63
C ALA A 17 -13.03 -6.27 -17.83
N VAL A 18 -13.14 -5.73 -19.05
CA VAL A 18 -12.54 -6.33 -20.25
C VAL A 18 -11.22 -5.61 -20.52
N ILE A 19 -10.09 -6.32 -20.44
CA ILE A 19 -8.77 -5.79 -20.81
C ILE A 19 -8.34 -6.40 -22.14
N ALA A 20 -8.29 -5.58 -23.19
CA ALA A 20 -7.64 -5.94 -24.45
C ALA A 20 -6.23 -5.34 -24.47
N ALA A 21 -5.19 -6.18 -24.62
CA ALA A 21 -3.80 -5.73 -24.73
C ALA A 21 -3.36 -5.66 -26.20
N TYR A 22 -2.79 -4.52 -26.62
CA TYR A 22 -2.16 -4.35 -27.95
C TYR A 22 -0.64 -4.63 -27.88
N ARG A 23 -0.07 -5.23 -28.93
CA ARG A 23 1.37 -5.51 -29.08
C ARG A 23 1.99 -4.60 -30.15
N PHE A 24 3.00 -3.80 -29.81
CA PHE A 24 3.65 -2.83 -30.72
C PHE A 24 5.01 -3.32 -31.26
N LYS A 25 5.33 -3.03 -32.52
CA LYS A 25 6.62 -3.31 -33.19
C LYS A 25 7.31 -2.00 -33.55
N SER A 26 8.59 -1.85 -33.22
CA SER A 26 9.35 -0.59 -33.33
C SER A 26 10.20 -0.51 -34.61
N PRO A 27 10.40 0.68 -35.22
CA PRO A 27 11.53 0.94 -36.11
C PRO A 27 12.40 2.16 -35.73
N LYS A 28 13.58 2.23 -36.39
CA LYS A 28 14.81 2.97 -36.11
C LYS A 28 14.82 4.49 -36.42
N ASN A 29 15.69 5.17 -35.65
CA ASN A 29 16.39 6.46 -35.73
C ASN A 29 16.39 7.29 -37.04
N ASN A 30 16.23 8.63 -36.92
CA ASN A 30 17.18 9.68 -37.38
C ASN A 30 16.67 11.12 -37.09
N ASN A 31 17.50 11.90 -36.40
CA ASN A 31 17.65 13.36 -36.31
C ASN A 31 16.50 14.29 -36.77
N ASP A 32 15.78 14.86 -35.80
CA ASP A 32 15.25 16.23 -35.92
C ASP A 32 15.09 16.88 -34.53
N GLN A 33 15.71 18.04 -34.34
CA GLN A 33 15.57 18.87 -33.14
C GLN A 33 14.30 19.74 -33.27
N SER A 34 13.17 19.19 -32.85
CA SER A 34 12.02 19.87 -32.22
C SER A 34 10.77 19.00 -32.38
N ILE A 35 10.60 18.00 -31.51
CA ILE A 35 9.37 17.18 -31.54
C ILE A 35 8.80 17.09 -30.13
N ASN A 36 7.90 18.04 -29.88
CA ASN A 36 6.60 17.99 -29.20
C ASN A 36 6.30 16.76 -28.34
N ASP A 37 5.71 17.06 -27.18
CA ASP A 37 5.16 16.26 -26.07
C ASP A 37 4.36 14.96 -26.39
N SER A 38 4.34 14.48 -27.63
CA SER A 38 3.61 13.29 -28.07
C SER A 38 4.30 11.96 -27.76
N ALA A 39 5.53 11.97 -27.24
CA ALA A 39 6.21 10.76 -26.76
C ALA A 39 5.82 10.34 -25.33
N ARG A 40 4.98 11.13 -24.63
CA ARG A 40 4.39 10.77 -23.33
C ARG A 40 3.10 9.93 -23.42
N LEU A 41 2.93 9.20 -24.51
CA LEU A 41 1.91 8.16 -24.57
C LEU A 41 2.40 6.93 -23.77
N ASN A 42 2.05 6.90 -22.49
CA ASN A 42 1.62 5.73 -21.70
C ASN A 42 2.10 5.80 -20.25
N LEU A 43 1.18 6.21 -19.36
CA LEU A 43 0.94 5.61 -18.03
C LEU A 43 -0.24 6.28 -17.27
N GLU A 44 -1.08 7.09 -17.92
CA GLU A 44 -2.25 7.72 -17.27
C GLU A 44 -3.42 6.78 -16.97
N TYR A 45 -3.32 5.48 -17.28
CA TYR A 45 -4.34 4.49 -16.93
C TYR A 45 -3.97 3.67 -15.70
N LEU A 46 -3.79 4.27 -14.52
CA LEU A 46 -3.86 3.56 -13.22
C LEU A 46 -4.13 4.44 -11.99
N ASN A 47 -4.35 5.76 -12.13
CA ASN A 47 -4.62 6.62 -10.96
C ASN A 47 -6.13 6.74 -10.69
N PHE A 48 -6.71 5.70 -10.08
CA PHE A 48 -8.02 5.82 -9.44
C PHE A 48 -7.84 6.52 -8.09
N ASP A 49 -8.32 7.75 -7.95
CA ASP A 49 -8.34 8.47 -6.67
C ASP A 49 -9.50 7.98 -5.78
N PHE A 50 -9.24 6.94 -4.99
CA PHE A 50 -10.18 6.42 -3.99
C PHE A 50 -10.45 7.39 -2.83
N THR A 51 -9.60 8.41 -2.64
CA THR A 51 -9.76 9.40 -1.56
C THR A 51 -11.07 10.17 -1.72
N SER A 52 -11.41 10.49 -2.98
CA SER A 52 -12.66 11.17 -3.36
C SER A 52 -13.93 10.34 -3.06
N LEU A 53 -13.83 9.01 -3.01
CA LEU A 53 -14.94 8.09 -2.73
C LEU A 53 -15.23 7.92 -1.22
N PHE A 54 -14.25 8.19 -0.35
CA PHE A 54 -14.39 7.97 1.09
C PHE A 54 -14.54 9.24 1.93
N PHE A 55 -14.06 10.40 1.46
CA PHE A 55 -14.00 11.61 2.30
C PHE A 55 -14.75 12.83 1.77
N GLY A 56 -15.42 12.74 0.62
CA GLY A 56 -16.16 13.87 0.05
C GLY A 56 -15.22 14.93 -0.53
N THR A 57 -15.55 15.41 -1.73
CA THR A 57 -14.75 16.41 -2.45
C THR A 57 -15.22 17.81 -2.08
N ASP A 58 -14.48 18.52 -1.24
CA ASP A 58 -14.65 19.96 -1.12
C ASP A 58 -13.88 20.64 -2.27
N ASN A 59 -14.64 21.17 -3.23
CA ASN A 59 -14.14 21.85 -4.42
C ASN A 59 -13.28 23.08 -4.05
N ALA A 60 -11.96 22.92 -4.03
CA ALA A 60 -11.02 24.04 -3.97
C ALA A 60 -10.16 24.08 -5.23
N SER A 61 -10.57 24.99 -6.13
CA SER A 61 -9.78 25.75 -7.12
C SER A 61 -8.44 25.16 -7.58
N ALA A 62 -8.43 24.76 -8.86
CA ALA A 62 -7.26 24.37 -9.62
C ALA A 62 -6.17 25.46 -9.61
N LYS A 63 -5.15 25.27 -8.77
CA LYS A 63 -3.78 25.67 -9.06
C LYS A 63 -2.86 24.60 -8.47
N ASP A 64 -1.94 24.17 -9.32
CA ASP A 64 -0.64 23.59 -9.01
C ASP A 64 -0.45 22.13 -9.45
N THR A 65 0.72 21.96 -10.05
CA THR A 65 1.18 20.86 -10.89
C THR A 65 1.18 19.51 -10.16
N ASN A 66 0.74 18.49 -10.91
CA ASN A 66 0.55 17.09 -10.55
C ASN A 66 1.83 16.41 -10.00
N SER A 67 2.26 16.80 -8.81
CA SER A 67 3.20 16.09 -7.97
C SER A 67 2.38 15.25 -7.01
N VAL A 68 2.15 13.98 -7.38
CA VAL A 68 1.47 13.03 -6.49
C VAL A 68 2.24 12.99 -5.17
N ARG A 69 1.70 13.61 -4.12
CA ARG A 69 2.36 13.67 -2.82
C ARG A 69 2.40 12.26 -2.26
N LYS A 70 3.61 11.73 -2.11
CA LYS A 70 3.86 10.42 -1.50
C LYS A 70 3.25 10.39 -0.09
N PRO A 71 2.48 9.35 0.28
CA PRO A 71 1.98 9.17 1.65
C PRO A 71 3.08 9.30 2.69
N LYS A 72 2.75 9.91 3.83
CA LYS A 72 3.70 10.27 4.89
C LYS A 72 4.49 9.07 5.42
N GLY A 73 3.83 7.93 5.63
CA GLY A 73 4.49 6.69 6.05
C GLY A 73 5.57 6.24 5.06
N LEU A 74 5.28 6.30 3.76
CA LEU A 74 6.27 5.99 2.73
C LEU A 74 7.37 7.06 2.62
N ALA A 75 7.06 8.33 2.85
CA ALA A 75 8.05 9.42 2.84
C ALA A 75 9.04 9.30 4.01
N ASN A 76 8.56 8.87 5.18
CA ASN A 76 9.36 8.66 6.40
C ASN A 76 10.10 7.32 6.44
N ASN A 77 9.99 6.49 5.40
CA ASN A 77 10.42 5.08 5.44
C ASN A 77 9.81 4.30 6.61
N ASN A 78 8.60 4.68 7.03
CA ASN A 78 7.85 4.14 8.15
C ASN A 78 6.46 3.69 7.65
N PRO A 79 6.39 2.56 6.91
CA PRO A 79 5.19 2.24 6.13
C PRO A 79 3.94 1.93 6.98
N LEU A 80 4.12 1.65 8.27
CA LEU A 80 3.03 1.39 9.21
C LEU A 80 2.90 2.48 10.29
N ASN A 81 3.42 3.69 10.00
CA ASN A 81 3.22 4.88 10.82
C ASN A 81 3.53 4.67 12.32
N LEU A 82 4.61 3.96 12.63
CA LEU A 82 5.05 3.78 14.03
C LEU A 82 5.36 5.14 14.67
N GLU A 83 4.71 5.42 15.79
CA GLU A 83 4.91 6.66 16.53
C GLU A 83 6.26 6.68 17.25
N ALA A 84 6.82 7.88 17.37
CA ALA A 84 8.03 8.10 18.13
C ALA A 84 7.75 7.89 19.62
N GLY A 85 8.64 7.16 20.29
CA GLY A 85 8.56 6.88 21.71
C GLY A 85 9.94 6.93 22.35
N ARG A 86 10.10 6.24 23.48
CA ARG A 86 11.40 6.12 24.17
C ARG A 86 12.34 5.12 23.50
N ASP A 87 11.80 4.21 22.69
CA ASP A 87 12.56 3.14 22.07
C ASP A 87 13.45 3.67 20.95
N GLN A 88 14.71 3.26 20.94
CA GLN A 88 15.65 3.53 19.85
C GLN A 88 15.67 2.34 18.90
N TRP A 89 15.08 2.52 17.73
CA TRP A 89 15.00 1.48 16.72
C TRP A 89 16.25 1.44 15.84
N GLN A 90 16.64 0.24 15.41
CA GLN A 90 17.66 0.10 14.37
C GLN A 90 17.24 0.84 13.10
N GLY A 91 18.16 1.61 12.53
CA GLY A 91 17.90 2.44 11.35
C GLY A 91 17.03 3.67 11.62
N MET A 92 16.69 4.01 12.87
CA MET A 92 16.00 5.26 13.19
C MET A 92 16.93 6.46 12.99
N LYS A 93 16.46 7.47 12.25
CA LYS A 93 17.19 8.74 12.02
C LYS A 93 16.64 9.91 12.84
N GLY A 94 15.43 9.77 13.35
CA GLY A 94 14.72 10.83 14.07
C GLY A 94 13.21 10.61 14.01
N ASN A 95 12.45 11.69 14.11
CA ASN A 95 11.00 11.71 13.94
C ASN A 95 10.56 13.03 13.29
N ASP A 96 9.33 13.07 12.81
CA ASP A 96 8.73 14.25 12.18
C ASP A 96 7.80 15.04 13.12
N GLY A 97 8.00 14.91 14.44
CA GLY A 97 7.14 15.43 15.49
C GLY A 97 6.18 14.39 16.06
N ARG A 98 5.76 13.38 15.29
CA ARG A 98 4.90 12.29 15.78
C ARG A 98 5.39 10.91 15.38
N PHE A 99 5.80 10.72 14.14
CA PHE A 99 6.16 9.42 13.58
C PHE A 99 7.67 9.28 13.41
N ILE A 100 8.16 8.07 13.61
CA ILE A 100 9.57 7.74 13.42
C ILE A 100 9.94 7.92 11.94
N ILE A 101 11.14 8.44 11.70
CA ILE A 101 11.79 8.47 10.39
C ILE A 101 12.90 7.41 10.40
N PHE A 102 12.84 6.48 9.44
CA PHE A 102 13.86 5.47 9.26
C PHE A 102 14.79 5.80 8.09
N GLU A 103 15.99 5.23 8.12
CA GLU A 103 16.98 5.32 7.04
C GLU A 103 16.49 4.64 5.75
N SER A 104 15.75 3.54 5.88
CA SER A 104 15.15 2.83 4.76
C SER A 104 13.85 2.14 5.18
N ALA A 105 12.97 1.87 4.22
CA ALA A 105 11.70 1.21 4.49
C ALA A 105 11.87 -0.19 5.11
N PHE A 106 13.00 -0.86 4.82
CA PHE A 106 13.37 -2.14 5.43
C PHE A 106 13.35 -2.03 6.97
N TRP A 107 13.94 -0.96 7.52
CA TRP A 107 14.00 -0.75 8.96
C TRP A 107 12.62 -0.44 9.57
N GLY A 108 11.77 0.30 8.87
CA GLY A 108 10.39 0.54 9.30
C GLY A 108 9.54 -0.72 9.29
N ILE A 109 9.66 -1.55 8.26
CA ILE A 109 8.97 -2.85 8.16
C ILE A 109 9.46 -3.80 9.26
N ARG A 110 10.77 -3.86 9.48
CA ARG A 110 11.37 -4.65 10.56
C ARG A 110 10.85 -4.20 11.93
N ALA A 111 10.82 -2.90 12.20
CA ALA A 111 10.29 -2.37 13.46
C ALA A 111 8.84 -2.79 13.68
N ALA A 112 7.99 -2.72 12.64
CA ALA A 112 6.62 -3.18 12.74
C ALA A 112 6.54 -4.70 12.99
N ALA A 113 7.37 -5.50 12.33
CA ALA A 113 7.47 -6.92 12.59
C ALA A 113 7.86 -7.23 14.05
N ARG A 114 8.79 -6.47 14.65
CA ARG A 114 9.13 -6.60 16.09
C ARG A 114 7.96 -6.26 16.99
N THR A 115 7.17 -5.26 16.63
CA THR A 115 5.93 -4.92 17.36
C THR A 115 4.95 -6.09 17.31
N LEU A 116 4.71 -6.68 16.13
CA LEU A 116 3.83 -7.85 15.99
C LEU A 116 4.37 -9.09 16.71
N LYS A 117 5.68 -9.33 16.70
CA LYS A 117 6.33 -10.36 17.50
C LYS A 117 6.06 -10.16 18.99
N THR A 118 6.13 -8.92 19.47
CA THR A 118 5.84 -8.58 20.87
C THR A 118 4.37 -8.84 21.22
N TYR A 119 3.44 -8.49 20.33
CA TYR A 119 2.02 -8.80 20.50
C TYR A 119 1.80 -10.32 20.63
N ARG A 120 2.42 -11.11 19.75
CA ARG A 120 2.37 -12.57 19.80
C ARG A 120 2.98 -13.12 21.09
N ASP A 121 4.25 -12.82 21.35
CA ASP A 121 5.05 -13.49 22.37
C ASP A 121 4.70 -13.05 23.80
N LYS A 122 4.25 -11.80 23.98
CA LYS A 122 3.99 -11.23 25.32
C LYS A 122 2.52 -11.11 25.66
N ARG A 123 1.64 -11.05 24.66
CA ARG A 123 0.19 -10.82 24.86
C ARG A 123 -0.68 -11.93 24.28
N GLY A 124 -0.10 -12.92 23.59
CA GLY A 124 -0.86 -14.00 22.96
C GLY A 124 -1.70 -13.55 21.76
N LEU A 125 -1.50 -12.33 21.25
CA LEU A 125 -2.26 -11.79 20.12
C LEU A 125 -1.63 -12.29 18.82
N ASN A 126 -2.20 -13.35 18.25
CA ASN A 126 -1.58 -14.09 17.15
C ASN A 126 -2.53 -14.34 15.97
N ASN A 127 -3.62 -13.59 15.84
CA ASN A 127 -4.51 -13.59 14.68
C ASN A 127 -4.72 -12.15 14.17
N VAL A 128 -5.27 -11.97 12.96
CA VAL A 128 -5.45 -10.63 12.36
C VAL A 128 -6.41 -9.77 13.19
N GLN A 129 -7.49 -10.36 13.70
CA GLN A 129 -8.49 -9.65 14.49
C GLN A 129 -7.85 -9.00 15.73
N ASP A 130 -7.09 -9.75 16.50
CA ASP A 130 -6.44 -9.27 17.72
C ASP A 130 -5.30 -8.29 17.43
N ILE A 131 -4.49 -8.59 16.41
CA ILE A 131 -3.39 -7.71 16.00
C ILE A 131 -3.93 -6.34 15.60
N VAL A 132 -4.91 -6.29 14.69
CA VAL A 132 -5.44 -5.03 14.17
C VAL A 132 -6.25 -4.29 15.23
N THR A 133 -7.04 -4.99 16.04
CA THR A 133 -7.77 -4.36 17.16
C THR A 133 -6.82 -3.67 18.14
N ARG A 134 -5.65 -4.27 18.39
CA ARG A 134 -4.62 -3.65 19.22
C ARG A 134 -3.89 -2.51 18.51
N TRP A 135 -3.65 -2.66 17.21
CA TRP A 135 -2.90 -1.70 16.38
C TRP A 135 -3.67 -0.40 16.14
N ALA A 136 -4.94 -0.51 15.79
CA ALA A 136 -5.83 0.58 15.46
C ALA A 136 -7.16 0.39 16.19
N PRO A 137 -7.23 0.66 17.50
CA PRO A 137 -8.42 0.36 18.30
C PRO A 137 -9.61 1.26 17.91
N PRO A 138 -10.84 0.75 18.02
CA PRO A 138 -12.04 1.53 17.69
C PRO A 138 -12.28 2.69 18.66
N SER A 139 -11.75 2.63 19.89
CA SER A 139 -11.80 3.73 20.87
C SER A 139 -11.18 5.02 20.37
N ASP A 140 -10.26 4.91 19.41
CA ASP A 140 -9.54 6.06 18.83
C ASP A 140 -10.19 6.51 17.51
N ASN A 141 -11.46 6.11 17.28
CA ASN A 141 -12.23 6.35 16.05
C ASN A 141 -11.62 5.73 14.78
N ASN A 142 -10.86 4.64 14.91
CA ASN A 142 -10.31 3.91 13.76
C ASN A 142 -11.35 3.00 13.09
N PRO A 143 -11.27 2.81 11.76
CA PRO A 143 -12.13 1.88 11.02
C PRO A 143 -11.69 0.40 11.20
N THR A 144 -11.61 -0.06 12.44
CA THR A 144 -11.01 -1.34 12.86
C THR A 144 -11.57 -2.55 12.09
N ASP A 145 -12.90 -2.67 11.98
CA ASP A 145 -13.53 -3.82 11.30
C ASP A 145 -13.21 -3.86 9.80
N LYS A 146 -13.14 -2.69 9.16
CA LYS A 146 -12.74 -2.57 7.75
C LYS A 146 -11.27 -2.95 7.59
N TYR A 147 -10.42 -2.53 8.52
CA TYR A 147 -9.00 -2.87 8.54
C TYR A 147 -8.81 -4.39 8.69
N ILE A 148 -9.48 -5.02 9.66
CA ILE A 148 -9.45 -6.48 9.87
C ILE A 148 -9.87 -7.21 8.60
N SER A 149 -11.01 -6.83 8.03
CA SER A 149 -11.57 -7.46 6.83
C SER A 149 -10.64 -7.34 5.62
N PHE A 150 -10.04 -6.15 5.44
CA PHE A 150 -9.08 -5.89 4.37
C PHE A 150 -7.82 -6.75 4.53
N VAL A 151 -7.21 -6.75 5.71
CA VAL A 151 -5.97 -7.47 5.98
C VAL A 151 -6.15 -8.97 5.86
N ALA A 152 -7.22 -9.53 6.45
CA ALA A 152 -7.52 -10.95 6.36
C ALA A 152 -7.70 -11.41 4.90
N LYS A 153 -8.50 -10.65 4.12
CA LYS A 153 -8.72 -10.94 2.70
C LYS A 153 -7.43 -10.86 1.89
N GLN A 154 -6.68 -9.78 2.03
CA GLN A 154 -5.47 -9.54 1.24
C GLN A 154 -4.35 -10.51 1.61
N ALA A 155 -4.23 -10.87 2.89
CA ALA A 155 -3.25 -11.86 3.35
C ALA A 155 -3.68 -13.30 3.06
N GLY A 156 -4.96 -13.56 2.76
CA GLY A 156 -5.46 -14.90 2.46
C GLY A 156 -5.52 -15.80 3.71
N VAL A 157 -5.98 -15.24 4.83
CA VAL A 157 -6.15 -15.94 6.12
C VAL A 157 -7.52 -15.58 6.73
N LEU A 158 -8.03 -16.41 7.64
CA LEU A 158 -9.21 -16.05 8.42
C LEU A 158 -8.82 -15.07 9.53
N ALA A 159 -9.70 -14.10 9.84
CA ALA A 159 -9.39 -13.04 10.80
C ALA A 159 -9.07 -13.57 12.20
N SER A 160 -9.78 -14.61 12.66
CA SER A 160 -9.63 -15.23 13.98
C SER A 160 -8.71 -16.45 14.02
N GLN A 161 -8.15 -16.85 12.88
CA GLN A 161 -7.24 -18.00 12.82
C GLN A 161 -5.85 -17.62 13.34
N PRO A 162 -5.22 -18.45 14.19
CA PRO A 162 -3.82 -18.26 14.58
C PRO A 162 -2.88 -18.25 13.36
N LEU A 163 -2.01 -17.25 13.29
CA LEU A 163 -1.05 -17.03 12.22
C LEU A 163 0.18 -17.92 12.41
N GLY A 164 0.59 -18.58 11.33
CA GLY A 164 1.90 -19.17 11.20
C GLY A 164 2.97 -18.12 10.90
N VAL A 165 4.24 -18.49 11.08
CA VAL A 165 5.39 -17.60 10.79
C VAL A 165 5.37 -17.09 9.34
N ALA A 166 4.97 -17.94 8.39
CA ALA A 166 4.87 -17.59 6.98
C ALA A 166 3.75 -16.60 6.63
N ASP A 167 2.81 -16.35 7.55
CA ASP A 167 1.69 -15.45 7.31
C ASP A 167 2.05 -13.98 7.60
N TYR A 168 2.96 -13.74 8.53
CA TYR A 168 3.32 -12.38 8.96
C TYR A 168 3.80 -11.47 7.82
N PRO A 169 4.63 -11.91 6.86
CA PRO A 169 4.98 -11.06 5.71
C PRO A 169 3.75 -10.63 4.89
N ARG A 170 2.78 -11.53 4.69
CA ARG A 170 1.54 -11.22 3.94
C ARG A 170 0.64 -10.27 4.72
N VAL A 171 0.51 -10.47 6.04
CA VAL A 171 -0.24 -9.58 6.93
C VAL A 171 0.38 -8.19 6.96
N ILE A 172 1.69 -8.07 7.13
CA ILE A 172 2.38 -6.77 7.13
C ILE A 172 2.23 -6.08 5.77
N ALA A 173 2.41 -6.80 4.65
CA ALA A 173 2.19 -6.24 3.32
C ALA A 173 0.77 -5.70 3.13
N ALA A 174 -0.24 -6.42 3.64
CA ALA A 174 -1.63 -5.97 3.61
C ALA A 174 -1.86 -4.75 4.50
N MET A 175 -1.27 -4.70 5.70
CA MET A 175 -1.33 -3.52 6.56
C MET A 175 -0.72 -2.30 5.87
N ILE A 176 0.44 -2.45 5.22
CA ILE A 176 1.10 -1.35 4.49
C ILE A 176 0.18 -0.80 3.40
N HIS A 177 -0.50 -1.68 2.67
CA HIS A 177 -1.48 -1.27 1.67
C HIS A 177 -2.62 -0.47 2.32
N PHE A 178 -3.20 -0.96 3.41
CA PHE A 178 -4.28 -0.25 4.10
C PHE A 178 -3.86 1.15 4.55
N GLU A 179 -2.66 1.28 5.13
CA GLU A 179 -2.14 2.55 5.66
C GLU A 179 -1.82 3.59 4.58
N ASN A 180 -1.39 3.16 3.39
CA ASN A 180 -0.85 4.06 2.36
C ASN A 180 -1.67 4.07 1.06
N GLY A 181 -2.75 3.29 0.99
CA GLY A 181 -3.54 3.04 -0.21
C GLY A 181 -2.90 2.07 -1.21
N TYR A 182 -1.63 1.70 -1.02
CA TYR A 182 -0.90 0.71 -1.81
C TYR A 182 0.35 0.23 -1.07
N ASN A 183 0.88 -0.92 -1.47
CA ASN A 183 2.18 -1.41 -1.02
C ASN A 183 3.19 -1.32 -2.18
N PRO A 184 4.20 -0.42 -2.12
CA PRO A 184 5.22 -0.31 -3.16
C PRO A 184 6.37 -1.31 -3.05
N TYR A 185 6.40 -2.15 -2.01
CA TYR A 185 7.53 -3.00 -1.72
C TYR A 185 7.37 -4.40 -2.30
N GLU A 186 8.44 -4.89 -2.91
CA GLU A 186 8.55 -6.29 -3.33
C GLU A 186 8.33 -7.24 -2.15
N ALA A 187 7.65 -8.36 -2.42
CA ALA A 187 7.33 -9.35 -1.38
C ALA A 187 8.58 -9.88 -0.67
N SER A 188 9.70 -10.01 -1.38
CA SER A 188 10.99 -10.44 -0.82
C SER A 188 11.55 -9.47 0.21
N ILE A 189 11.39 -8.16 -0.01
CA ILE A 189 11.83 -7.12 0.93
C ILE A 189 10.99 -7.17 2.21
N VAL A 190 9.66 -7.29 2.06
CA VAL A 190 8.76 -7.42 3.21
C VAL A 190 9.08 -8.70 3.99
N ALA A 191 9.30 -9.82 3.31
CA ALA A 191 9.65 -11.09 3.93
C ALA A 191 10.99 -11.04 4.68
N ALA A 192 12.04 -10.47 4.07
CA ALA A 192 13.35 -10.34 4.70
C ALA A 192 13.31 -9.42 5.93
N ALA A 193 12.69 -8.25 5.83
CA ALA A 193 12.53 -7.34 6.97
C ALA A 193 11.68 -7.95 8.08
N THR A 194 10.64 -8.71 7.71
CA THR A 194 9.82 -9.45 8.68
C THR A 194 10.66 -10.51 9.39
N ALA A 195 11.41 -11.33 8.66
CA ALA A 195 12.28 -12.35 9.25
C ALA A 195 13.29 -11.73 10.24
N GLU A 196 13.92 -10.63 9.85
CA GLU A 196 14.86 -9.87 10.68
C GLU A 196 14.20 -9.25 11.94
N GLY A 197 12.91 -8.93 11.87
CA GLY A 197 12.14 -8.49 13.04
C GLY A 197 11.73 -9.64 13.97
N PHE A 198 11.64 -10.86 13.44
CA PHE A 198 11.28 -12.06 14.20
C PHE A 198 12.48 -12.80 14.79
N ALA A 199 13.70 -12.51 14.33
CA ALA A 199 14.96 -12.93 14.95
C ALA A 199 15.13 -12.38 16.37
#